data_AF-A0A7X6DLP0-F1
#
_entry.id   AF-A0A7X6DLP0-F1
#
_cell.length_a   1.000
_cell.length_b   1.000
_cell.length_c   1.000
_cell.angle_alpha   90.00
_cell.angle_beta   90.00
_cell.angle_gamma   90.00
#
_symmetry.space_group_name_H-M   'P 1'
#
loop_
_entity.id
_entity.type
_entity.pdbx_description
1 polymer ?
#
loop_
_entity_poly.entity_id
_entity_poly.type
_entity_poly.pdbx_seq_one_letter_code
_entity_poly.pdbx_strand_id
1 'polypeptide(L)'
;MVNRPFLFVSTFLHALLFSAMALPFPAAAAIGPLGESPGIVRTVPGENQSEVAPTTPIIVEFTKQIDPRTLTEETFQVEGAEGVIYYDPETKSAIWTPIAPLAPSKQYQVDVTNEIADLEGRHLPFSYHWTFSTRSTEGAPLDIRQTTPPENASHVSVETPISVTFNKPIEPASLRPDSIVVFDEEKVKGVIAYEPVTQTVTFLPLLPLGYRERYTVILKEGIEDRDGNPLLTAESWSFTTEGPPTPLSQIHP
;
A
#
# COMPACT_ATOMS: atom_id res chain seq x y z
N MET A 1 24.68 33.93 -16.60
CA MET A 1 23.41 33.23 -16.90
C MET A 1 23.55 31.81 -16.40
N VAL A 2 23.04 31.53 -15.19
CA VAL A 2 23.11 30.21 -14.56
C VAL A 2 21.72 29.61 -14.64
N ASN A 3 21.57 28.52 -15.39
CA ASN A 3 20.31 27.81 -15.54
C ASN A 3 20.44 26.47 -14.81
N ARG A 4 19.65 26.27 -13.75
CA ARG A 4 19.52 25.01 -12.99
C ARG A 4 18.37 24.19 -13.59
N PRO A 5 18.48 22.87 -13.77
CA PRO A 5 17.33 22.04 -14.03
C PRO A 5 16.68 21.60 -12.70
N PHE A 6 15.39 21.90 -12.57
CA PHE A 6 14.48 21.30 -11.61
C PHE A 6 14.17 19.86 -12.06
N LEU A 7 14.30 18.89 -11.16
CA LEU A 7 13.76 17.54 -11.34
C LEU A 7 12.43 17.45 -10.58
N PHE A 8 11.39 17.09 -11.34
CA PHE A 8 10.03 16.83 -10.90
C PHE A 8 9.99 15.66 -9.90
N VAL A 9 9.39 15.88 -8.73
CA VAL A 9 8.87 14.78 -7.91
C VAL A 9 7.41 14.59 -8.32
N SER A 10 7.15 13.43 -8.90
CA SER A 10 5.85 13.02 -9.44
C SER A 10 4.83 12.81 -8.33
N THR A 11 3.73 13.52 -8.43
CA THR A 11 2.51 13.39 -7.63
C THR A 11 1.92 11.99 -7.75
N PHE A 12 1.69 11.31 -6.62
CA PHE A 12 0.75 10.20 -6.51
C PHE A 12 -0.07 10.41 -5.24
N LEU A 13 -1.23 11.05 -5.38
CA LEU A 13 -2.28 11.01 -4.37
C LEU A 13 -3.50 10.39 -5.06
N HIS A 14 -3.67 9.07 -4.91
CA HIS A 14 -4.92 8.42 -5.29
C HIS A 14 -5.95 8.69 -4.19
N ALA A 15 -7.02 9.37 -4.58
CA ALA A 15 -8.19 9.60 -3.75
C ALA A 15 -8.85 8.26 -3.38
N LEU A 16 -8.66 7.81 -2.14
CA LEU A 16 -9.49 6.76 -1.54
C LEU A 16 -10.76 7.42 -0.98
N LEU A 17 -11.82 7.38 -1.77
CA LEU A 17 -13.19 7.68 -1.34
C LEU A 17 -13.68 6.57 -0.39
N PHE A 18 -13.40 6.70 0.91
CA PHE A 18 -14.17 6.00 1.93
C PHE A 18 -15.33 6.89 2.38
N SER A 19 -16.54 6.46 2.03
CA SER A 19 -17.80 7.02 2.48
C SER A 19 -17.97 6.73 3.98
N ALA A 20 -17.48 7.62 4.83
CA ALA A 20 -17.80 7.65 6.25
C ALA A 20 -18.90 8.69 6.48
N MET A 21 -20.02 8.24 7.02
CA MET A 21 -21.16 9.05 7.42
C MET A 21 -20.71 10.05 8.49
N ALA A 22 -20.57 11.32 8.12
CA ALA A 22 -20.25 12.40 9.05
C ALA A 22 -21.41 12.57 10.05
N LEU A 23 -21.15 12.28 11.33
CA LEU A 23 -22.03 12.75 12.39
C LEU A 23 -21.83 14.26 12.55
N PRO A 24 -22.91 15.06 12.71
CA PRO A 24 -22.78 16.49 12.91
C PRO A 24 -22.14 16.77 14.27
N PHE A 25 -21.00 17.47 14.28
CA PHE A 25 -20.53 18.16 15.49
C PHE A 25 -21.57 19.22 15.91
N PRO A 26 -21.78 19.45 17.21
CA PRO A 26 -22.70 20.48 17.67
C PRO A 26 -22.18 21.85 17.20
N ALA A 27 -22.98 22.52 16.36
CA ALA A 27 -22.77 23.89 15.94
C ALA A 27 -22.82 24.81 17.17
N ALA A 28 -21.67 25.31 17.61
CA ALA A 28 -21.59 26.45 18.50
C ALA A 28 -21.91 27.73 17.70
N ALA A 29 -22.81 28.55 18.24
CA ALA A 29 -23.38 29.72 17.60
C ALA A 29 -22.32 30.78 17.20
N ALA A 30 -22.45 31.33 15.99
CA ALA A 30 -21.60 32.40 15.49
C ALA A 30 -22.34 33.75 15.48
N ILE A 31 -21.79 34.76 16.18
CA ILE A 31 -21.66 36.13 15.67
C ILE A 31 -20.33 36.74 16.19
N GLY A 32 -19.41 37.06 15.27
CA GLY A 32 -18.26 37.95 15.48
C GLY A 32 -17.30 37.96 14.27
N PRO A 33 -16.97 39.11 13.65
CA PRO A 33 -16.11 39.16 12.45
C PRO A 33 -14.60 39.27 12.78
N LEU A 34 -13.74 38.89 11.82
CA LEU A 34 -12.25 38.90 11.80
C LEU A 34 -11.55 37.82 12.65
N GLY A 35 -10.92 36.87 11.95
CA GLY A 35 -9.75 36.12 12.44
C GLY A 35 -10.03 34.91 13.34
N GLU A 36 -10.71 33.89 12.83
CA GLU A 36 -10.90 32.61 13.54
C GLU A 36 -9.61 31.78 13.61
N SER A 37 -9.31 31.22 14.79
CA SER A 37 -8.25 30.21 15.00
C SER A 37 -8.48 29.01 14.07
N PRO A 38 -7.41 28.27 13.70
CA PRO A 38 -7.58 27.00 13.02
C PRO A 38 -8.37 26.02 13.90
N GLY A 39 -9.06 25.10 13.25
CA GLY A 39 -9.79 24.00 13.87
C GLY A 39 -9.73 22.75 13.00
N ILE A 40 -10.07 21.59 13.57
CA ILE A 40 -10.08 20.30 12.87
C ILE A 40 -11.47 20.05 12.27
N VAL A 41 -11.51 19.71 10.98
CA VAL A 41 -12.73 19.36 10.23
C VAL A 41 -12.98 17.86 10.31
N ARG A 42 -11.93 17.06 10.15
CA ARG A 42 -12.02 15.61 10.02
C ARG A 42 -10.72 14.93 10.42
N THR A 43 -10.83 13.74 11.00
CA THR A 43 -9.72 12.81 11.21
C THR A 43 -9.97 11.50 10.46
N VAL A 44 -8.89 10.88 9.98
CA VAL A 44 -8.88 9.53 9.41
C VAL A 44 -7.65 8.81 9.96
N PRO A 45 -7.75 7.70 10.69
CA PRO A 45 -8.97 7.11 11.19
C PRO A 45 -9.78 8.07 12.06
N GLY A 46 -11.10 7.92 12.02
CA GLY A 46 -12.02 8.67 12.87
C GLY A 46 -11.96 8.22 14.32
N GLU A 47 -12.56 9.00 15.21
CA GLU A 47 -12.67 8.67 16.64
C GLU A 47 -13.37 7.31 16.84
N ASN A 48 -12.73 6.45 17.65
CA ASN A 48 -13.13 5.08 17.96
C ASN A 48 -13.29 4.17 16.72
N GLN A 49 -12.70 4.53 15.58
CA GLN A 49 -12.75 3.67 14.39
C GLN A 49 -12.02 2.35 14.66
N SER A 50 -12.71 1.24 14.40
CA SER A 50 -12.14 -0.11 14.48
C SER A 50 -11.73 -0.62 13.09
N GLU A 51 -11.09 -1.78 13.08
CA GLU A 51 -10.70 -2.49 11.84
C GLU A 51 -9.79 -1.68 10.90
N VAL A 52 -9.02 -0.75 11.46
CA VAL A 52 -8.08 0.08 10.69
C VAL A 52 -6.92 -0.80 10.22
N ALA A 53 -6.54 -0.73 8.95
CA ALA A 53 -5.39 -1.49 8.46
C ALA A 53 -4.09 -0.97 9.13
N PRO A 54 -3.19 -1.85 9.60
CA PRO A 54 -1.93 -1.46 10.24
C PRO A 54 -1.02 -0.48 9.46
N THR A 55 -1.21 -0.39 8.15
CA THR A 55 -0.45 0.48 7.23
C THR A 55 -1.18 1.79 6.91
N THR A 56 -2.38 2.01 7.46
CA THR A 56 -3.21 3.20 7.16
C THR A 56 -2.54 4.47 7.69
N PRO A 57 -2.31 5.50 6.86
CA PRO A 57 -1.83 6.79 7.35
C PRO A 57 -2.92 7.51 8.16
N ILE A 58 -2.50 8.35 9.09
CA ILE A 58 -3.38 9.16 9.94
C ILE A 58 -3.43 10.58 9.37
N ILE A 59 -4.62 11.05 9.04
CA ILE A 59 -4.89 12.33 8.37
C ILE A 59 -5.72 13.21 9.30
N VAL A 60 -5.28 14.47 9.46
CA VAL A 60 -6.02 15.52 10.16
C VAL A 60 -6.27 16.66 9.17
N GLU A 61 -7.53 16.89 8.82
CA GLU A 61 -7.95 17.97 7.93
C GLU A 61 -8.31 19.20 8.76
N PHE A 62 -7.75 20.35 8.39
CA PHE A 62 -7.96 21.62 9.10
C PHE A 62 -8.89 22.56 8.31
N THR A 63 -9.58 23.43 9.04
CA THR A 63 -10.44 24.49 8.48
C THR A 63 -9.64 25.49 7.63
N LYS A 64 -8.36 25.71 8.00
CA LYS A 64 -7.45 26.68 7.40
C LYS A 64 -6.06 26.09 7.13
N GLN A 65 -5.26 26.83 6.37
CA GLN A 65 -3.86 26.47 6.19
C GLN A 65 -3.08 26.62 7.50
N ILE A 66 -2.17 25.68 7.74
CA ILE A 66 -1.36 25.55 8.96
C ILE A 66 0.09 25.90 8.61
N ASP A 67 0.86 26.50 9.53
CA ASP A 67 2.31 26.61 9.36
C ASP A 67 2.95 25.23 9.53
N PRO A 68 3.52 24.62 8.47
CA PRO A 68 4.11 23.29 8.55
C PRO A 68 5.25 23.18 9.57
N ARG A 69 5.88 24.30 9.96
CA ARG A 69 6.92 24.32 11.00
C ARG A 69 6.40 23.96 12.38
N THR A 70 5.10 24.14 12.61
CA THR A 70 4.44 23.77 13.87
C THR A 70 3.97 22.33 13.89
N LEU A 71 4.07 21.60 12.77
CA LEU A 71 3.76 20.18 12.67
C LEU A 71 5.04 19.36 12.92
N THR A 72 5.30 19.09 14.19
CA THR A 72 6.45 18.30 14.67
C THR A 72 5.99 17.01 15.35
N GLU A 73 6.95 16.13 15.63
CA GLU A 73 6.75 14.91 16.44
C GLU A 73 6.29 15.21 17.88
N GLU A 74 6.40 16.45 18.37
CA GLU A 74 5.87 16.84 19.68
C GLU A 74 4.41 17.29 19.61
N THR A 75 3.95 17.73 18.43
CA THR A 75 2.62 18.32 18.23
C THR A 75 1.61 17.37 17.59
N PHE A 76 2.07 16.33 16.89
CA PHE A 76 1.24 15.30 16.29
C PHE A 76 1.87 13.92 16.57
N GLN A 77 1.34 13.26 17.60
CA GLN A 77 1.86 12.02 18.17
C GLN A 77 0.87 10.88 18.01
N VAL A 78 1.41 9.66 17.94
CA VAL A 78 0.65 8.41 17.99
C VAL A 78 1.28 7.53 19.05
N GLU A 79 0.58 7.31 20.16
CA GLU A 79 1.17 6.63 21.31
C GLU A 79 1.63 5.20 20.97
N GLY A 80 2.91 4.93 21.21
CA GLY A 80 3.50 3.61 20.97
C GLY A 80 3.71 3.26 19.48
N ALA A 81 3.81 4.27 18.61
CA ALA A 81 4.29 4.13 17.23
C ALA A 81 5.09 5.35 16.78
N GLU A 82 5.94 5.15 15.79
CA GLU A 82 6.73 6.21 15.14
C GLU A 82 6.25 6.40 13.69
N GLY A 83 6.36 7.62 13.18
CA GLY A 83 5.87 7.97 11.86
C GLY A 83 6.43 9.30 11.37
N VAL A 84 6.26 9.53 10.07
CA VAL A 84 6.71 10.76 9.38
C VAL A 84 5.51 11.64 9.11
N ILE A 85 5.63 12.93 9.43
CA ILE A 85 4.58 13.93 9.19
C ILE A 85 4.85 14.65 7.87
N TYR A 86 3.81 14.74 7.03
CA TYR A 86 3.77 15.55 5.82
C TYR A 86 2.56 16.48 5.87
N TYR A 87 2.69 17.69 5.34
CA TYR A 87 1.58 18.65 5.24
C TYR A 87 1.21 18.89 3.78
N ASP A 88 -0.06 18.67 3.46
CA ASP A 88 -0.65 19.00 2.16
C ASP A 88 -1.42 20.34 2.27
N PRO A 89 -0.91 21.44 1.65
CA PRO A 89 -1.57 22.74 1.69
C PRO A 89 -2.80 22.85 0.79
N GLU A 90 -2.99 21.94 -0.19
CA GLU A 90 -4.15 21.95 -1.09
C GLU A 90 -5.39 21.41 -0.35
N THR A 91 -5.22 20.31 0.37
CA THR A 91 -6.29 19.71 1.19
C THR A 91 -6.30 20.22 2.62
N LYS A 92 -5.32 21.06 3.01
CA LYS A 92 -5.11 21.55 4.38
C LYS A 92 -5.01 20.38 5.37
N SER A 93 -4.24 19.36 5.01
CA SER A 93 -4.17 18.12 5.81
C SER A 93 -2.76 17.86 6.32
N ALA A 94 -2.64 17.53 7.61
CA ALA A 94 -1.45 16.86 8.12
C ALA A 94 -1.62 15.35 7.96
N ILE A 95 -0.61 14.69 7.40
CA ILE A 95 -0.58 13.26 7.10
C ILE A 95 0.58 12.65 7.88
N TRP A 96 0.27 11.83 8.87
CA TRP A 96 1.23 11.03 9.62
C TRP A 96 1.27 9.62 9.03
N THR A 97 2.44 9.19 8.56
CA THR A 97 2.63 7.86 7.96
C THR A 97 3.49 7.00 8.88
N PRO A 98 3.02 5.83 9.33
CA PRO A 98 3.82 4.97 10.20
C PRO A 98 5.11 4.51 9.50
N ILE A 99 6.26 4.54 10.19
CA ILE A 99 7.54 4.04 9.62
C ILE A 99 7.62 2.51 9.57
N ALA A 100 6.77 1.83 10.34
CA ALA A 100 6.57 0.39 10.35
C ALA A 100 5.08 0.10 10.60
N PRO A 101 4.52 -1.01 10.08
CA PRO A 101 3.12 -1.35 10.32
C PRO A 101 2.77 -1.33 11.81
N LEU A 102 1.63 -0.73 12.14
CA LEU A 102 1.12 -0.70 13.51
C LEU A 102 0.84 -2.12 14.02
N ALA A 103 0.92 -2.33 15.32
CA ALA A 103 0.63 -3.64 15.91
C ALA A 103 -0.85 -3.98 15.73
N PRO A 104 -1.19 -5.22 15.35
CA PRO A 104 -2.57 -5.65 15.10
C PRO A 104 -3.36 -5.81 16.40
N SER A 105 -4.69 -5.79 16.31
CA SER A 105 -5.62 -5.87 17.46
C SER A 105 -5.28 -4.88 18.60
N LYS A 106 -4.59 -3.79 18.29
CA LYS A 106 -4.14 -2.79 19.28
C LYS A 106 -4.93 -1.51 19.12
N GLN A 107 -5.30 -0.92 20.24
CA GLN A 107 -5.82 0.44 20.30
C GLN A 107 -4.65 1.43 20.35
N TYR A 108 -4.69 2.43 19.49
CA TYR A 108 -3.77 3.55 19.43
C TYR A 108 -4.48 4.83 19.84
N GLN A 109 -3.77 5.70 20.55
CA GLN A 109 -4.19 7.07 20.83
C GLN A 109 -3.38 8.02 19.96
N VAL A 110 -4.07 9.00 19.38
CA VAL A 110 -3.47 10.08 18.62
C VAL A 110 -3.61 11.36 19.42
N ASP A 111 -2.53 12.11 19.55
CA ASP A 111 -2.46 13.36 20.28
C ASP A 111 -2.02 14.48 19.35
N VAL A 112 -2.90 15.46 19.18
CA VAL A 112 -2.69 16.68 18.39
C VAL A 112 -2.73 17.86 19.35
N THR A 113 -1.59 18.47 19.62
CA THR A 113 -1.49 19.52 20.64
C THR A 113 -2.03 20.85 20.12
N ASN A 114 -2.38 21.74 21.04
CA ASN A 114 -2.79 23.09 20.70
C ASN A 114 -1.63 23.99 20.21
N GLU A 115 -0.39 23.50 20.19
CA GLU A 115 0.78 24.26 19.72
C GLU A 115 0.86 24.36 18.19
N ILE A 116 0.02 23.62 17.47
CA ILE A 116 -0.13 23.76 16.02
C ILE A 116 -0.80 25.11 15.70
N ALA A 117 -0.16 25.90 14.83
CA ALA A 117 -0.62 27.24 14.48
C ALA A 117 -0.82 27.44 12.99
N ASP A 118 -1.73 28.35 12.63
CA ASP A 118 -1.87 28.82 11.26
C ASP A 118 -0.74 29.75 10.81
N LEU A 119 -0.75 30.13 9.53
CA LEU A 119 0.26 31.04 8.94
C LEU A 119 0.26 32.43 9.58
N GLU A 120 -0.78 32.80 10.32
CA GLU A 120 -0.86 34.05 11.08
C GLU A 120 -0.44 33.87 12.55
N GLY A 121 0.06 32.69 12.94
CA GLY A 121 0.53 32.37 14.29
C GLY A 121 -0.60 32.13 15.30
N ARG A 122 -1.83 31.85 14.84
CA ARG A 122 -2.94 31.52 15.75
C ARG A 122 -3.02 30.02 15.93
N HIS A 123 -3.02 29.64 17.20
CA HIS A 123 -3.02 28.26 17.65
C HIS A 123 -4.41 27.61 17.58
N LEU A 124 -4.44 26.27 17.51
CA LEU A 124 -5.66 25.50 17.77
C LEU A 124 -6.23 25.90 19.15
N PRO A 125 -7.56 26.01 19.29
CA PRO A 125 -8.17 26.43 20.55
C PRO A 125 -7.99 25.41 21.68
N PHE A 126 -7.86 24.13 21.34
CA PHE A 126 -7.71 23.01 22.27
C PHE A 126 -6.79 21.94 21.67
N SER A 127 -6.16 21.14 22.53
CA SER A 127 -5.54 19.89 22.09
C SER A 127 -6.63 18.87 21.78
N TYR A 128 -6.42 18.07 20.76
CA TYR A 128 -7.33 17.01 20.33
C TYR A 128 -6.67 15.67 20.56
N HIS A 129 -7.38 14.76 21.20
CA HIS A 129 -6.97 13.37 21.33
C HIS A 129 -8.13 12.48 20.92
N TRP A 130 -7.81 11.39 20.23
CA TRP A 130 -8.79 10.36 19.91
C TRP A 130 -8.10 9.01 19.85
N THR A 131 -8.90 7.94 19.89
CA THR A 131 -8.39 6.58 19.74
C THR A 131 -8.94 5.94 18.48
N PHE A 132 -8.20 4.96 17.96
CA PHE A 132 -8.67 4.02 16.95
C PHE A 132 -8.07 2.64 17.24
N SER A 133 -8.65 1.58 16.68
CA SER A 133 -8.14 0.22 16.84
C SER A 133 -7.78 -0.38 15.49
N THR A 134 -6.57 -0.93 15.39
CA THR A 134 -6.16 -1.71 14.23
C THR A 134 -6.94 -3.02 14.17
N ARG A 135 -7.23 -3.51 12.97
CA ARG A 135 -7.81 -4.84 12.78
C ARG A 135 -6.93 -5.95 13.34
N SER A 136 -7.55 -7.09 13.62
CA SER A 136 -6.84 -8.31 13.94
C SER A 136 -6.08 -8.84 12.73
N THR A 137 -4.94 -9.46 12.99
CA THR A 137 -4.19 -10.24 12.00
C THR A 137 -4.13 -11.71 12.42
N GLU A 138 -5.03 -12.17 13.29
CA GLU A 138 -5.09 -13.57 13.68
C GLU A 138 -5.36 -14.47 12.46
N GLY A 139 -4.31 -15.19 12.06
CA GLY A 139 -4.24 -16.09 10.91
C GLY A 139 -2.78 -16.36 10.59
N ALA A 140 -2.47 -17.45 9.89
CA ALA A 140 -1.10 -17.68 9.41
C ALA A 140 -0.59 -16.44 8.62
N PRO A 141 0.70 -16.07 8.64
CA PRO A 141 1.21 -15.02 7.76
C PRO A 141 0.82 -15.28 6.30
N LEU A 142 0.65 -14.23 5.50
CA LEU A 142 0.46 -14.42 4.06
C LEU A 142 1.68 -15.16 3.51
N ASP A 143 1.43 -16.28 2.85
CA ASP A 143 2.49 -17.18 2.38
C ASP A 143 2.09 -17.84 1.06
N ILE A 144 3.09 -18.32 0.33
CA ILE A 144 2.91 -19.07 -0.91
C ILE A 144 2.52 -20.49 -0.56
N ARG A 145 1.31 -20.89 -0.99
CA ARG A 145 0.84 -22.26 -0.86
C ARG A 145 1.38 -23.15 -1.99
N GLN A 146 1.48 -22.62 -3.20
CA GLN A 146 1.92 -23.38 -4.37
C GLN A 146 2.39 -22.46 -5.50
N THR A 147 3.44 -22.87 -6.21
CA THR A 147 3.86 -22.26 -7.48
C THR A 147 3.62 -23.21 -8.66
N THR A 148 3.33 -22.64 -9.82
CA THR A 148 3.33 -23.34 -11.11
C THR A 148 4.14 -22.51 -12.08
N PRO A 149 5.15 -23.07 -12.76
CA PRO A 149 5.76 -24.37 -12.49
C PRO A 149 6.35 -24.45 -11.06
N PRO A 150 6.40 -25.65 -10.45
CA PRO A 150 7.11 -25.84 -9.18
C PRO A 150 8.59 -25.48 -9.29
N GLU A 151 9.21 -25.19 -8.15
CA GLU A 151 10.65 -24.93 -8.09
C GLU A 151 11.47 -26.09 -8.67
N ASN A 152 12.46 -25.75 -9.50
CA ASN A 152 13.37 -26.65 -10.19
C ASN A 152 12.67 -27.64 -11.15
N ALA A 153 11.42 -27.38 -11.55
CA ALA A 153 10.75 -28.18 -12.56
C ALA A 153 11.52 -28.17 -13.89
N SER A 154 11.55 -29.31 -14.57
CA SER A 154 12.19 -29.48 -15.89
C SER A 154 11.19 -29.97 -16.91
N HIS A 155 11.48 -29.78 -18.20
CA HIS A 155 10.59 -30.15 -19.31
C HIS A 155 9.21 -29.51 -19.19
N VAL A 156 9.16 -28.28 -18.66
CA VAL A 156 7.93 -27.50 -18.55
C VAL A 156 7.49 -27.07 -19.94
N SER A 157 6.22 -27.25 -20.29
CA SER A 157 5.75 -26.78 -21.59
C SER A 157 5.88 -25.27 -21.71
N VAL A 158 6.27 -24.79 -22.90
CA VAL A 158 6.43 -23.35 -23.17
C VAL A 158 5.12 -22.55 -23.06
N GLU A 159 3.98 -23.24 -22.99
CA GLU A 159 2.64 -22.66 -22.77
C GLU A 159 2.16 -22.78 -21.31
N THR A 160 2.97 -23.36 -20.41
CA THR A 160 2.59 -23.55 -19.00
C THR A 160 2.39 -22.19 -18.34
N PRO A 161 1.23 -21.95 -17.69
CA PRO A 161 1.01 -20.70 -16.97
C PRO A 161 1.99 -20.56 -15.81
N ILE A 162 2.50 -19.34 -15.61
CA ILE A 162 3.32 -19.01 -14.45
C ILE A 162 2.38 -18.44 -13.39
N SER A 163 2.18 -19.15 -12.28
CA SER A 163 1.24 -18.75 -11.24
C SER A 163 1.73 -19.03 -9.82
N VAL A 164 1.17 -18.27 -8.89
CA VAL A 164 1.39 -18.36 -7.44
C VAL A 164 0.02 -18.43 -6.77
N THR A 165 -0.21 -19.50 -6.01
CA THR A 165 -1.40 -19.64 -5.15
C THR A 165 -1.00 -19.31 -3.72
N PHE A 166 -1.72 -18.40 -3.09
CA PHE A 166 -1.49 -17.99 -1.71
C PHE A 166 -2.30 -18.83 -0.72
N ASN A 167 -1.90 -18.83 0.55
CA ASN A 167 -2.64 -19.47 1.64
C ASN A 167 -3.90 -18.67 2.06
N LYS A 168 -4.02 -17.42 1.60
CA LYS A 168 -5.11 -16.49 1.88
C LYS A 168 -5.48 -15.67 0.65
N PRO A 169 -6.70 -15.12 0.58
CA PRO A 169 -7.05 -14.12 -0.42
C PRO A 169 -6.20 -12.85 -0.22
N ILE A 170 -5.69 -12.30 -1.32
CA ILE A 170 -4.91 -11.07 -1.32
C ILE A 170 -5.79 -9.85 -1.62
N GLU A 171 -5.33 -8.67 -1.20
CA GLU A 171 -5.91 -7.38 -1.56
C GLU A 171 -5.47 -7.01 -2.99
N PRO A 172 -6.37 -6.98 -3.99
CA PRO A 172 -5.99 -6.74 -5.38
C PRO A 172 -5.26 -5.41 -5.60
N ALA A 173 -5.54 -4.38 -4.79
CA ALA A 173 -4.85 -3.09 -4.88
C ALA A 173 -3.36 -3.17 -4.51
N SER A 174 -2.94 -4.19 -3.76
CA SER A 174 -1.53 -4.42 -3.41
C SER A 174 -0.71 -5.04 -4.56
N LEU A 175 -1.36 -5.61 -5.58
CA LEU A 175 -0.69 -6.18 -6.74
C LEU A 175 -0.25 -5.08 -7.71
N ARG A 176 1.06 -4.83 -7.76
CA ARG A 176 1.69 -3.92 -8.71
C ARG A 176 2.04 -4.67 -10.00
N PRO A 177 2.16 -3.98 -11.15
CA PRO A 177 2.60 -4.60 -12.41
C PRO A 177 3.98 -5.29 -12.34
N ASP A 178 4.78 -4.98 -11.32
CA ASP A 178 6.10 -5.55 -11.08
C ASP A 178 6.15 -6.48 -9.85
N SER A 179 5.00 -6.84 -9.27
CA SER A 179 4.91 -7.80 -8.16
C SER A 179 5.41 -9.20 -8.54
N ILE A 180 5.25 -9.60 -9.81
CA ILE A 180 5.84 -10.80 -10.38
C ILE A 180 6.76 -10.39 -11.53
N VAL A 181 8.01 -10.84 -11.48
CA VAL A 181 9.00 -10.62 -12.53
C VAL A 181 9.53 -11.96 -12.99
N VAL A 182 9.49 -12.21 -14.31
CA VAL A 182 10.01 -13.42 -14.94
C VAL A 182 11.18 -13.02 -15.84
N PHE A 183 12.28 -13.77 -15.80
CA PHE A 183 13.46 -13.48 -16.63
C PHE A 183 14.22 -14.74 -17.09
N ASP A 184 14.77 -14.65 -18.30
CA ASP A 184 15.68 -15.58 -18.98
C ASP A 184 16.79 -14.76 -19.67
N GLU A 185 17.76 -14.29 -18.87
CA GLU A 185 18.75 -13.24 -19.23
C GLU A 185 18.14 -11.85 -19.47
N GLU A 186 17.00 -11.78 -20.15
CA GLU A 186 16.17 -10.59 -20.31
C GLU A 186 14.85 -10.72 -19.53
N LYS A 187 14.19 -9.59 -19.26
CA LYS A 187 12.88 -9.58 -18.61
C LYS A 187 11.80 -10.04 -19.61
N VAL A 188 11.09 -11.11 -19.27
CA VAL A 188 9.90 -11.54 -20.00
C VAL A 188 8.79 -10.51 -19.79
N LYS A 189 8.21 -10.03 -20.90
CA LYS A 189 7.06 -9.13 -20.84
C LYS A 189 5.78 -9.94 -20.63
N GLY A 190 4.94 -9.50 -19.71
CA GLY A 190 3.67 -10.15 -19.40
C GLY A 190 2.75 -9.24 -18.60
N VAL A 191 1.55 -9.73 -18.35
CA VAL A 191 0.54 -9.10 -17.52
C VAL A 191 0.21 -9.98 -16.32
N ILE A 192 -0.21 -9.37 -15.22
CA ILE A 192 -0.60 -10.07 -14.00
C ILE A 192 -2.12 -10.08 -13.91
N ALA A 193 -2.69 -11.24 -13.63
CA ALA A 193 -4.10 -11.43 -13.35
C ALA A 193 -4.29 -12.13 -11.99
N TYR A 194 -5.34 -11.78 -11.26
CA TYR A 194 -5.66 -12.39 -9.97
C TYR A 194 -7.06 -13.01 -10.01
N GLU A 195 -7.16 -14.28 -9.58
CA GLU A 195 -8.42 -15.01 -9.40
C GLU A 195 -8.69 -15.18 -7.90
N PRO A 196 -9.64 -14.40 -7.32
CA PRO A 196 -9.91 -14.42 -5.88
C PRO A 196 -10.42 -15.75 -5.34
N VAL A 197 -11.15 -16.54 -6.16
CA VAL A 197 -11.74 -17.81 -5.71
C VAL A 197 -10.66 -18.86 -5.45
N THR A 198 -9.65 -18.93 -6.33
CA THR A 198 -8.54 -19.88 -6.18
C THR A 198 -7.35 -19.29 -5.44
N GLN A 199 -7.39 -18.00 -5.09
CA GLN A 199 -6.30 -17.26 -4.45
C GLN A 199 -5.02 -17.28 -5.30
N THR A 200 -5.19 -17.28 -6.63
CA THR A 200 -4.10 -17.49 -7.58
C THR A 200 -3.79 -16.22 -8.35
N VAL A 201 -2.54 -15.80 -8.32
CA VAL A 201 -1.99 -14.77 -9.21
C VAL A 201 -1.29 -15.45 -10.36
N THR A 202 -1.63 -15.07 -11.60
CA THR A 202 -1.06 -15.63 -12.82
C THR A 202 -0.33 -14.53 -13.59
N PHE A 203 0.93 -14.78 -13.92
CA PHE A 203 1.67 -14.02 -14.92
C PHE A 203 1.43 -14.65 -16.29
N LEU A 204 0.94 -13.83 -17.22
CA LEU A 204 0.65 -14.21 -18.59
C LEU A 204 1.72 -13.59 -19.51
N PRO A 205 2.70 -14.37 -20.00
CA PRO A 205 3.68 -13.89 -20.98
C PRO A 205 2.97 -13.37 -22.24
N LEU A 206 3.44 -12.25 -22.79
CA LEU A 206 2.91 -11.70 -24.03
C LEU A 206 3.37 -12.48 -25.27
N LEU A 207 4.48 -13.21 -25.14
CA LEU A 207 5.02 -14.10 -26.16
C LEU A 207 5.25 -15.48 -25.52
N PRO A 208 5.13 -16.57 -26.29
CA PRO A 208 5.50 -17.91 -25.81
C PRO A 208 6.93 -17.94 -25.26
N LEU A 209 7.15 -18.75 -24.24
CA LEU A 209 8.48 -18.95 -23.67
C LEU A 209 9.40 -19.66 -24.68
N GLY A 210 10.71 -19.42 -24.58
CA GLY A 210 11.74 -20.11 -25.34
C GLY A 210 11.86 -21.58 -24.96
N TYR A 211 12.27 -22.42 -25.90
CA TYR A 211 12.55 -23.84 -25.65
C TYR A 211 13.94 -24.04 -25.04
N ARG A 212 14.06 -24.98 -24.10
CA ARG A 212 15.29 -25.29 -23.34
C ARG A 212 15.88 -24.11 -22.56
N GLU A 213 15.05 -23.15 -22.22
CA GLU A 213 15.46 -21.98 -21.45
C GLU A 213 15.19 -22.16 -19.97
N ARG A 214 16.04 -21.56 -19.13
CA ARG A 214 15.84 -21.51 -17.68
C ARG A 214 15.25 -20.16 -17.30
N TYR A 215 13.99 -20.19 -16.85
CA TYR A 215 13.31 -19.02 -16.33
C TYR A 215 13.45 -18.94 -14.82
N THR A 216 13.69 -17.74 -14.33
CA THR A 216 13.58 -17.42 -12.91
C THR A 216 12.41 -16.48 -12.69
N VAL A 217 11.61 -16.78 -11.68
CA VAL A 217 10.46 -15.97 -11.27
C VAL A 217 10.79 -15.37 -9.91
N ILE A 218 10.56 -14.06 -9.78
CA ILE A 218 10.67 -13.32 -8.53
C ILE A 218 9.28 -12.80 -8.18
N LEU A 219 8.81 -13.17 -6.99
CA LEU A 219 7.66 -12.58 -6.33
C LEU A 219 8.16 -11.55 -5.33
N LYS A 220 7.87 -10.27 -5.56
CA LYS A 220 8.32 -9.20 -4.66
C LYS A 220 7.50 -9.15 -3.37
N GLU A 221 8.13 -8.63 -2.32
CA GLU A 221 7.47 -8.27 -1.07
C GLU A 221 6.42 -7.15 -1.23
N GLY A 222 5.57 -7.00 -0.21
CA GLY A 222 4.56 -5.94 -0.15
C GLY A 222 3.26 -6.23 -0.91
N ILE A 223 3.02 -7.48 -1.30
CA ILE A 223 1.67 -7.98 -1.63
C ILE A 223 0.96 -8.21 -0.30
N GLU A 224 -0.25 -7.73 -0.13
CA GLU A 224 -0.97 -7.79 1.15
C GLU A 224 -2.16 -8.76 1.08
N ASP A 225 -2.46 -9.43 2.20
CA ASP A 225 -3.74 -10.11 2.36
C ASP A 225 -4.88 -9.08 2.52
N ARG A 226 -6.15 -9.54 2.50
CA ARG A 226 -7.28 -8.62 2.74
C ARG A 226 -7.26 -7.99 4.13
N ASP A 227 -6.51 -8.56 5.05
CA ASP A 227 -6.26 -8.08 6.41
C ASP A 227 -4.98 -7.21 6.49
N GLY A 228 -4.36 -6.88 5.34
CA GLY A 228 -3.26 -5.92 5.24
C GLY A 228 -1.94 -6.49 5.74
N ASN A 229 -1.84 -7.81 5.87
CA ASN A 229 -0.60 -8.47 6.21
C ASN A 229 0.23 -8.61 4.93
N PRO A 230 1.41 -7.98 4.85
CA PRO A 230 2.26 -8.10 3.69
C PRO A 230 2.93 -9.48 3.63
N LEU A 231 3.22 -9.93 2.41
CA LEU A 231 4.26 -10.91 2.14
C LEU A 231 5.60 -10.27 2.54
N LEU A 232 6.17 -10.77 3.64
CA LEU A 232 7.30 -10.15 4.34
C LEU A 232 8.63 -10.29 3.60
N THR A 233 8.77 -11.32 2.77
CA THR A 233 10.01 -11.65 2.09
C THR A 233 9.72 -11.85 0.61
N ALA A 234 10.56 -11.27 -0.24
CA ALA A 234 10.55 -11.60 -1.65
C ALA A 234 10.96 -13.06 -1.87
N GLU A 235 10.22 -13.78 -2.71
CA GLU A 235 10.46 -15.19 -3.00
C GLU A 235 10.94 -15.35 -4.44
N SER A 236 11.80 -16.35 -4.68
CA SER A 236 12.29 -16.63 -6.02
C SER A 236 12.41 -18.12 -6.27
N TRP A 237 12.02 -18.55 -7.47
CA TRP A 237 12.18 -19.93 -7.91
C TRP A 237 12.51 -19.97 -9.40
N SER A 238 12.94 -21.13 -9.89
CA SER A 238 13.26 -21.29 -11.31
C SER A 238 12.74 -22.60 -11.87
N PHE A 239 12.56 -22.64 -13.19
CA PHE A 239 12.16 -23.84 -13.94
C PHE A 239 12.80 -23.84 -15.33
N THR A 240 12.79 -25.00 -15.99
CA THR A 240 13.38 -25.17 -17.34
C THR A 240 12.33 -25.68 -18.33
N THR A 241 12.22 -25.04 -19.48
CA THR A 241 11.24 -25.42 -20.51
C THR A 241 11.66 -26.66 -21.30
N GLU A 242 10.67 -27.30 -21.94
CA GLU A 242 10.86 -28.43 -22.82
C GLU A 242 11.70 -28.09 -24.07
N GLY A 243 12.12 -29.14 -24.79
CA GLY A 243 12.73 -28.96 -26.11
C GLY A 243 11.69 -28.72 -27.20
N PRO A 244 12.10 -28.20 -28.36
CA PRO A 244 11.19 -28.07 -29.50
C PRO A 244 10.66 -29.46 -29.91
N PRO A 245 9.42 -29.54 -30.41
CA PRO A 245 8.83 -30.81 -30.84
C PRO A 245 9.69 -31.47 -31.91
N THR A 246 9.94 -32.77 -31.76
CA THR A 246 10.66 -33.54 -32.77
C THR A 246 9.80 -33.64 -34.03
N PRO A 247 10.32 -33.32 -35.23
CA PRO A 247 9.56 -33.50 -36.45
C PRO A 247 9.19 -34.98 -36.60
N LEU A 248 7.95 -35.27 -37.02
CA LEU A 248 7.56 -36.62 -37.37
C LEU A 248 8.42 -37.08 -38.55
N SER A 249 9.38 -37.99 -38.30
CA SER A 249 10.06 -38.69 -39.38
C SER A 249 9.00 -39.41 -40.21
N GLN A 250 8.91 -39.08 -41.50
CA GLN A 250 8.08 -39.83 -42.43
C GLN A 250 8.51 -41.30 -42.34
N ILE A 251 7.57 -42.16 -41.94
CA ILE A 251 7.73 -43.60 -42.03
C ILE A 251 7.80 -43.89 -43.53
N HIS A 252 9.01 -44.07 -44.06
CA HIS A 252 9.18 -44.54 -45.43
C HIS A 252 8.57 -45.96 -45.52
N PRO A 253 7.63 -46.20 -46.45
CA PRO A 253 6.91 -47.47 -46.58
C PRO A 253 7.82 -48.63 -47.00
#